data_AF-A0A662GJF9-F1
#
_entry.id   AF-A0A662GJF9-F1
#
_cell.length_a   1.000
_cell.length_b   1.000
_cell.length_c   1.000
_cell.angle_alpha   90.00
_cell.angle_beta   90.00
_cell.angle_gamma   90.00
#
_symmetry.space_group_name_H-M   'P 1'
#
loop_
_entity.id
_entity.type
_entity.pdbx_description
1 polymer ?
#
loop_
_entity_poly.entity_id
_entity_poly.type
_entity_poly.pdbx_seq_one_letter_code
_entity_poly.pdbx_strand_id
1 'polypeptide(L)'
;VRCPHKECRNNIVPGTPHWVCRKRRGLLSTIIGYIRDLRVFVYKPLAKDKSVDENTRRLYDVMQKALKVFINASYGVFGSENFSLYCPPVAESITALGRYAIIKTIERAQAMNLAILYGDTDSLFVWRPNSENINELLAWSKKELHIDLDIDKVYKFVAFSGLKKNYLGVLRSGRIDIKGMVGKKRNTPEFIKSLFKEVSNILASVDNIDDIDSAIDRIRKLTKKSYIMLKNKKYPLNELAFRVTLTKSLKEYTKTTPQHVKAAFQLKRYGLNIDIGDIISFVKIRGGDGVKALQLARIDEIDEKKYLEYIETTFRQILESIGVDFDDILGTKHLDKYF
;
A
#
# COMPACT_ATOMS: atom_id res chain seq x y z
N VAL A 1 -17.32 -27.08 -1.18
CA VAL A 1 -16.09 -27.65 -1.79
C VAL A 1 -15.97 -29.09 -1.31
N ARG A 2 -15.38 -30.01 -2.11
CA ARG A 2 -15.37 -31.47 -1.88
C ARG A 2 -16.78 -32.06 -1.74
N CYS A 3 -17.61 -31.82 -2.74
CA CYS A 3 -18.99 -32.27 -2.77
C CYS A 3 -19.12 -33.81 -2.73
N PRO A 4 -20.10 -34.40 -2.02
CA PRO A 4 -20.28 -35.85 -1.98
C PRO A 4 -20.80 -36.47 -3.28
N HIS A 5 -21.39 -35.71 -4.20
CA HIS A 5 -21.91 -36.26 -5.45
C HIS A 5 -20.77 -36.75 -6.37
N LYS A 6 -20.83 -38.02 -6.79
CA LYS A 6 -19.80 -38.67 -7.65
C LYS A 6 -19.55 -37.90 -8.95
N GLU A 7 -20.61 -37.48 -9.62
CA GLU A 7 -20.59 -36.66 -10.84
C GLU A 7 -19.94 -35.29 -10.68
N CYS A 8 -19.84 -34.75 -9.47
CA CYS A 8 -19.22 -33.43 -9.25
C CYS A 8 -17.70 -33.54 -9.08
N ARG A 9 -17.13 -34.75 -8.98
CA ARG A 9 -15.68 -34.95 -8.78
C ARG A 9 -14.84 -34.48 -9.97
N ASN A 10 -15.43 -34.42 -11.17
CA ASN A 10 -14.78 -33.86 -12.35
C ASN A 10 -14.78 -32.31 -12.37
N ASN A 11 -15.53 -31.66 -11.48
CA ASN A 11 -15.63 -30.21 -11.42
C ASN A 11 -14.52 -29.62 -10.53
N ILE A 12 -13.29 -29.93 -10.89
CA ILE A 12 -12.08 -29.60 -10.13
C ILE A 12 -11.81 -28.11 -10.24
N VAL A 13 -11.46 -27.49 -9.12
CA VAL A 13 -11.02 -26.11 -9.05
C VAL A 13 -9.57 -26.05 -9.55
N PRO A 14 -9.29 -25.27 -10.62
CA PRO A 14 -7.95 -25.16 -11.19
C PRO A 14 -6.87 -24.88 -10.14
N GLY A 15 -5.76 -25.62 -10.22
CA GLY A 15 -4.63 -25.46 -9.29
C GLY A 15 -4.85 -26.05 -7.89
N THR A 16 -5.88 -26.87 -7.68
CA THR A 16 -6.15 -27.55 -6.40
C THR A 16 -6.67 -28.98 -6.62
N PRO A 17 -6.61 -29.86 -5.61
CA PRO A 17 -7.26 -31.18 -5.65
C PRO A 17 -8.77 -31.13 -5.31
N HIS A 18 -9.35 -29.94 -5.13
CA HIS A 18 -10.72 -29.79 -4.64
C HIS A 18 -11.72 -29.64 -5.79
N TRP A 19 -12.97 -30.05 -5.58
CA TRP A 19 -14.06 -29.91 -6.55
C TRP A 19 -15.30 -29.24 -5.96
N VAL A 20 -16.14 -28.66 -6.83
CA VAL A 20 -17.35 -27.91 -6.41
C VAL A 20 -18.62 -28.59 -6.93
N CYS A 21 -19.70 -28.52 -6.14
CA CYS A 21 -21.00 -29.06 -6.51
C CYS A 21 -21.57 -28.33 -7.74
N ARG A 22 -22.08 -29.07 -8.74
CA ARG A 22 -22.84 -28.53 -9.87
C ARG A 22 -24.36 -28.53 -9.63
N LYS A 23 -24.84 -29.31 -8.65
CA LYS A 23 -26.27 -29.51 -8.36
C LYS A 23 -26.87 -28.49 -7.40
N ARG A 24 -26.08 -28.03 -6.43
CA ARG A 24 -26.54 -27.19 -5.31
C ARG A 24 -25.58 -26.04 -5.08
N ARG A 25 -26.13 -24.83 -5.01
CA ARG A 25 -25.38 -23.63 -4.61
C ARG A 25 -25.19 -23.64 -3.09
N GLY A 26 -23.96 -23.40 -2.63
CA GLY A 26 -23.65 -23.37 -1.20
C GLY A 26 -24.26 -22.14 -0.52
N LEU A 27 -24.65 -22.28 0.74
CA LEU A 27 -25.27 -21.20 1.54
C LEU A 27 -24.49 -19.89 1.45
N LEU A 28 -23.19 -19.91 1.75
CA LEU A 28 -22.36 -18.70 1.69
C LEU A 28 -22.19 -18.15 0.27
N SER A 29 -22.18 -18.99 -0.77
CA SER A 29 -22.18 -18.51 -2.16
C SER A 29 -23.46 -17.75 -2.51
N THR A 30 -24.60 -18.16 -1.93
CA THR A 30 -25.88 -17.46 -2.07
C THR A 30 -25.87 -16.14 -1.31
N ILE A 31 -25.48 -16.15 -0.03
CA ILE A 31 -25.44 -14.95 0.81
C ILE A 31 -24.48 -13.89 0.25
N ILE A 32 -23.24 -14.28 -0.09
CA ILE A 32 -22.26 -13.35 -0.67
C ILE A 32 -22.70 -12.87 -2.06
N GLY A 33 -23.35 -13.74 -2.85
CA GLY A 33 -23.96 -13.36 -4.11
C GLY A 33 -24.99 -12.25 -3.93
N TYR A 34 -25.90 -12.40 -2.97
CA TYR A 34 -26.91 -11.39 -2.65
C TYR A 34 -26.30 -10.05 -2.20
N ILE A 35 -25.31 -10.08 -1.29
CA ILE A 35 -24.61 -8.87 -0.83
C ILE A 35 -23.90 -8.17 -2.00
N ARG A 36 -23.25 -8.95 -2.89
CA ARG A 36 -22.63 -8.44 -4.12
C ARG A 36 -23.66 -7.79 -5.03
N ASP A 37 -24.78 -8.45 -5.27
CA ASP A 37 -25.80 -7.98 -6.21
C ASP A 37 -26.47 -6.69 -5.70
N LEU A 38 -26.82 -6.62 -4.41
CA LEU A 38 -27.25 -5.37 -3.77
C LEU A 38 -26.23 -4.25 -3.94
N ARG A 39 -24.95 -4.55 -3.74
CA ARG A 39 -23.90 -3.54 -3.91
C ARG A 39 -23.80 -3.06 -5.35
N VAL A 40 -23.71 -3.99 -6.30
CA VAL A 40 -23.36 -3.70 -7.70
C VAL A 40 -24.54 -3.10 -8.45
N PHE A 41 -25.75 -3.62 -8.24
CA PHE A 41 -26.93 -3.21 -9.00
C PHE A 41 -27.76 -2.11 -8.33
N VAL A 42 -27.64 -1.93 -7.01
CA VAL A 42 -28.44 -0.93 -6.27
C VAL A 42 -27.58 0.20 -5.74
N TYR A 43 -26.74 -0.06 -4.73
CA TYR A 43 -26.09 1.03 -4.00
C TYR A 43 -24.92 1.69 -4.75
N LYS A 44 -24.16 0.96 -5.58
CA LYS A 44 -23.06 1.53 -6.38
C LYS A 44 -23.57 2.51 -7.46
N PRO A 45 -24.63 2.22 -8.23
CA PRO A 45 -25.25 3.18 -9.13
C PRO A 45 -25.85 4.39 -8.39
N LEU A 46 -26.66 4.16 -7.35
CA LEU A 46 -27.31 5.22 -6.58
C LEU A 46 -26.31 6.18 -5.91
N ALA A 47 -25.15 5.67 -5.45
CA ALA A 47 -24.08 6.50 -4.90
C ALA A 47 -23.43 7.44 -5.94
N LYS A 48 -23.60 7.16 -7.24
CA LYS A 48 -23.08 7.97 -8.35
C LYS A 48 -24.15 8.82 -9.03
N ASP A 49 -25.42 8.57 -8.73
CA ASP A 49 -26.54 9.26 -9.34
C ASP A 49 -26.62 10.71 -8.84
N LYS A 50 -26.45 11.67 -9.76
CA LYS A 50 -26.48 13.11 -9.45
C LYS A 50 -27.90 13.67 -9.31
N SER A 51 -28.93 12.91 -9.68
CA SER A 51 -30.33 13.31 -9.53
C SER A 51 -30.82 13.18 -8.08
N VAL A 52 -30.14 12.37 -7.27
CA VAL A 52 -30.43 12.17 -5.84
C VAL A 52 -29.78 13.29 -5.02
N ASP A 53 -30.45 13.71 -3.95
CA ASP A 53 -29.92 14.71 -3.02
C ASP A 53 -28.58 14.29 -2.41
N GLU A 54 -27.75 15.28 -2.06
CA GLU A 54 -26.37 15.01 -1.64
C GLU A 54 -26.28 14.15 -0.37
N ASN A 55 -27.19 14.33 0.59
CA ASN A 55 -27.16 13.59 1.85
C ASN A 55 -27.51 12.11 1.63
N THR A 56 -28.56 11.83 0.87
CA THR A 56 -28.92 10.46 0.51
C THR A 56 -27.85 9.79 -0.34
N ARG A 57 -27.24 10.53 -1.29
CA ARG A 57 -26.12 10.01 -2.09
C ARG A 57 -24.91 9.66 -1.23
N ARG A 58 -24.59 10.46 -0.21
CA ARG A 58 -23.55 10.15 0.79
C ARG A 58 -23.89 8.88 1.58
N LEU A 59 -25.15 8.71 1.99
CA LEU A 59 -25.61 7.49 2.66
C LEU A 59 -25.44 6.25 1.76
N TYR A 60 -25.82 6.34 0.49
CA TYR A 60 -25.61 5.25 -0.48
C TYR A 60 -24.14 4.92 -0.70
N ASP A 61 -23.26 5.93 -0.71
CA ASP A 61 -21.82 5.71 -0.78
C ASP A 61 -21.28 4.99 0.48
N VAL A 62 -21.79 5.32 1.66
CA VAL A 62 -21.46 4.58 2.90
C VAL A 62 -21.94 3.13 2.80
N MET A 63 -23.17 2.90 2.34
CA MET A 63 -23.74 1.55 2.19
C MET A 63 -22.95 0.69 1.20
N GLN A 64 -22.63 1.19 0.00
CA GLN A 64 -21.85 0.41 -0.97
C GLN A 64 -20.42 0.12 -0.47
N LYS A 65 -19.83 1.02 0.33
CA LYS A 65 -18.54 0.81 0.99
C LYS A 65 -18.64 -0.27 2.06
N ALA A 66 -19.67 -0.25 2.90
CA ALA A 66 -19.90 -1.27 3.93
C ALA A 66 -20.07 -2.66 3.29
N LEU A 67 -20.93 -2.77 2.26
CA LEU A 67 -21.11 -4.01 1.51
C LEU A 67 -19.79 -4.50 0.88
N LYS A 68 -18.94 -3.59 0.38
CA LYS A 68 -17.60 -3.93 -0.13
C LYS A 68 -16.73 -4.57 0.95
N VAL A 69 -16.75 -4.03 2.17
CA VAL A 69 -16.00 -4.57 3.30
C VAL A 69 -16.44 -5.99 3.62
N PHE A 70 -17.76 -6.25 3.69
CA PHE A 70 -18.29 -7.60 3.92
C PHE A 70 -17.85 -8.59 2.84
N ILE A 71 -17.97 -8.23 1.56
CA ILE A 71 -17.55 -9.09 0.44
C ILE A 71 -16.04 -9.41 0.55
N ASN A 72 -15.20 -8.42 0.79
CA ASN A 72 -13.75 -8.60 0.88
C ASN A 72 -13.32 -9.43 2.11
N ALA A 73 -14.03 -9.27 3.24
CA ALA A 73 -13.76 -10.04 4.45
C ALA A 73 -14.17 -11.52 4.32
N SER A 74 -15.17 -11.81 3.47
CA SER A 74 -15.76 -13.16 3.33
C SER A 74 -14.78 -14.22 2.83
N TYR A 75 -13.72 -13.84 2.13
CA TYR A 75 -12.65 -14.76 1.76
C TYR A 75 -11.81 -15.19 2.97
N GLY A 76 -11.34 -14.23 3.77
CA GLY A 76 -10.36 -14.47 4.83
C GLY A 76 -10.91 -15.30 6.00
N VAL A 77 -12.22 -15.21 6.27
CA VAL A 77 -12.84 -15.92 7.40
C VAL A 77 -12.77 -17.44 7.28
N PHE A 78 -12.76 -18.01 6.06
CA PHE A 78 -12.66 -19.47 5.88
C PHE A 78 -11.31 -20.06 6.28
N GLY A 79 -10.26 -19.25 6.36
CA GLY A 79 -8.94 -19.64 6.82
C GLY A 79 -8.71 -19.43 8.33
N SER A 80 -9.71 -18.91 9.05
CA SER A 80 -9.63 -18.65 10.49
C SER A 80 -10.30 -19.78 11.28
N GLU A 81 -9.55 -20.45 12.16
CA GLU A 81 -10.06 -21.53 13.01
C GLU A 81 -11.19 -21.08 13.95
N ASN A 82 -11.26 -19.79 14.27
CA ASN A 82 -12.31 -19.20 15.09
C ASN A 82 -13.65 -19.01 14.35
N PHE A 83 -13.69 -19.23 13.04
CA PHE A 83 -14.92 -19.07 12.26
C PHE A 83 -15.75 -20.35 12.31
N SER A 84 -17.04 -20.24 12.66
CA SER A 84 -17.92 -21.42 12.78
C SER A 84 -18.06 -22.24 11.50
N LEU A 85 -17.77 -21.65 10.33
CA LEU A 85 -17.76 -22.33 9.03
C LEU A 85 -16.34 -22.43 8.45
N TYR A 86 -15.32 -22.51 9.32
CA TYR A 86 -13.93 -22.73 8.96
C TYR A 86 -13.80 -23.87 7.95
N CYS A 87 -13.15 -23.58 6.81
CA CYS A 87 -13.02 -24.54 5.72
C CYS A 87 -11.79 -24.19 4.86
N PRO A 88 -10.59 -24.67 5.22
CA PRO A 88 -9.36 -24.43 4.46
C PRO A 88 -9.47 -24.79 2.97
N PRO A 89 -10.13 -25.90 2.57
CA PRO A 89 -10.34 -26.19 1.15
C PRO A 89 -11.07 -25.07 0.38
N VAL A 90 -11.99 -24.35 1.03
CA VAL A 90 -12.66 -23.19 0.41
C VAL A 90 -11.69 -22.03 0.26
N ALA A 91 -10.92 -21.70 1.31
CA ALA A 91 -9.93 -20.64 1.25
C ALA A 91 -8.89 -20.89 0.14
N GLU A 92 -8.32 -22.10 0.09
CA GLU A 92 -7.37 -22.53 -0.95
C GLU A 92 -7.98 -22.45 -2.35
N SER A 93 -9.24 -22.90 -2.51
CA SER A 93 -9.94 -22.84 -3.80
C SER A 93 -10.14 -21.39 -4.28
N ILE A 94 -10.49 -20.46 -3.37
CA ILE A 94 -10.65 -19.04 -3.72
C ILE A 94 -9.30 -18.44 -4.13
N THR A 95 -8.23 -18.68 -3.37
CA THR A 95 -6.88 -18.19 -3.72
C THR A 95 -6.39 -18.76 -5.04
N ALA A 96 -6.68 -20.03 -5.31
CA ALA A 96 -6.30 -20.68 -6.57
C ALA A 96 -7.09 -20.12 -7.76
N LEU A 97 -8.41 -19.90 -7.62
CA LEU A 97 -9.21 -19.26 -8.66
C LEU A 97 -8.77 -17.82 -8.94
N GLY A 98 -8.44 -17.05 -7.91
CA GLY A 98 -7.90 -15.70 -8.09
C GLY A 98 -6.59 -15.70 -8.90
N ARG A 99 -5.64 -16.58 -8.53
CA ARG A 99 -4.38 -16.76 -9.28
C ARG A 99 -4.63 -17.23 -10.71
N TYR A 100 -5.51 -18.21 -10.89
CA TYR A 100 -5.89 -18.73 -12.21
C TYR A 100 -6.44 -17.63 -13.11
N ALA A 101 -7.37 -16.81 -12.59
CA ALA A 101 -7.96 -15.70 -13.33
C ALA A 101 -6.92 -14.66 -13.76
N ILE A 102 -5.99 -14.29 -12.86
CA ILE A 102 -4.90 -13.36 -13.19
C ILE A 102 -3.98 -13.94 -14.27
N ILE A 103 -3.56 -15.21 -14.13
CA ILE A 103 -2.71 -15.88 -15.12
C ILE A 103 -3.41 -15.94 -16.49
N LYS A 104 -4.67 -16.34 -16.54
CA LYS A 104 -5.43 -16.38 -17.80
C LYS A 104 -5.62 -15.00 -18.42
N THR A 105 -5.82 -13.97 -17.60
CA THR A 105 -5.90 -12.58 -18.09
C THR A 105 -4.56 -12.12 -18.66
N ILE A 106 -3.44 -12.49 -18.04
CA ILE A 106 -2.08 -12.23 -18.54
C ILE A 106 -1.87 -12.92 -19.89
N GLU A 107 -2.15 -14.22 -19.98
CA GLU A 107 -2.02 -15.00 -21.23
C GLU A 107 -2.87 -14.38 -22.36
N ARG A 108 -4.12 -13.99 -22.06
CA ARG A 108 -4.99 -13.36 -23.05
C ARG A 108 -4.44 -12.01 -23.49
N ALA A 109 -4.03 -11.15 -22.57
CA ALA A 109 -3.47 -9.86 -22.89
C ALA A 109 -2.20 -10.01 -23.76
N GLN A 110 -1.32 -10.96 -23.45
CA GLN A 110 -0.16 -11.28 -24.28
C GLN A 110 -0.54 -11.76 -25.69
N ALA A 111 -1.56 -12.63 -25.82
CA ALA A 111 -2.07 -13.08 -27.11
C ALA A 111 -2.66 -11.93 -27.96
N MET A 112 -3.10 -10.85 -27.32
CA MET A 112 -3.56 -9.62 -27.96
C MET A 112 -2.43 -8.61 -28.23
N ASN A 113 -1.16 -9.01 -28.06
CA ASN A 113 0.03 -8.16 -28.17
C ASN A 113 0.03 -6.96 -27.19
N LEU A 114 -0.63 -7.10 -26.04
CA LEU A 114 -0.60 -6.09 -25.00
C LEU A 114 0.66 -6.25 -24.14
N ALA A 115 1.44 -5.18 -24.02
CA ALA A 115 2.58 -5.14 -23.15
C ALA A 115 2.13 -5.01 -21.67
N ILE A 116 2.42 -6.03 -20.89
CA ILE A 116 2.14 -6.08 -19.46
C ILE A 116 3.36 -5.57 -18.70
N LEU A 117 3.17 -4.54 -17.88
CA LEU A 117 4.25 -3.94 -17.10
C LEU A 117 4.41 -4.59 -15.72
N TYR A 118 3.28 -4.91 -15.08
CA TYR A 118 3.26 -5.42 -13.72
C TYR A 118 1.94 -6.14 -13.45
N GLY A 119 1.99 -7.18 -12.63
CA GLY A 119 0.81 -7.89 -12.14
C GLY A 119 0.94 -8.20 -10.66
N ASP A 120 -0.15 -8.05 -9.91
CA ASP A 120 -0.25 -8.42 -8.50
C ASP A 120 -1.37 -9.45 -8.28
N THR A 121 -1.73 -9.69 -7.03
CA THR A 121 -2.77 -10.65 -6.62
C THR A 121 -4.14 -10.40 -7.24
N ASP A 122 -4.45 -9.16 -7.63
CA ASP A 122 -5.79 -8.72 -8.02
C ASP A 122 -5.80 -7.60 -9.09
N SER A 123 -4.66 -7.28 -9.70
CA SER A 123 -4.56 -6.18 -10.67
C SER A 123 -3.44 -6.40 -11.69
N LEU A 124 -3.62 -5.81 -12.87
CA LEU A 124 -2.69 -5.87 -14.00
C LEU A 124 -2.45 -4.45 -14.55
N PHE A 125 -1.19 -4.12 -14.82
CA PHE A 125 -0.78 -2.86 -15.43
C PHE A 125 -0.44 -3.12 -16.90
N VAL A 126 -1.17 -2.48 -17.79
CA VAL A 126 -1.01 -2.64 -19.23
C VAL A 126 -0.48 -1.33 -19.82
N TRP A 127 0.55 -1.44 -20.66
CA TRP A 127 1.18 -0.30 -21.30
C TRP A 127 0.38 0.16 -22.52
N ARG A 128 -0.07 1.42 -22.49
CA ARG A 128 -0.74 2.13 -23.59
C ARG A 128 -1.73 1.27 -24.40
N PRO A 129 -2.66 0.52 -23.77
CA PRO A 129 -3.67 -0.20 -24.53
C PRO A 129 -4.60 0.79 -25.24
N ASN A 130 -5.04 0.46 -26.46
CA ASN A 130 -6.10 1.22 -27.11
C ASN A 130 -7.49 0.83 -26.55
N SER A 131 -8.52 1.61 -26.85
CA SER A 131 -9.87 1.36 -26.32
C SER A 131 -10.46 0.02 -26.76
N GLU A 132 -10.15 -0.43 -27.97
CA GLU A 132 -10.65 -1.70 -28.51
C GLU A 132 -10.04 -2.88 -27.75
N ASN A 133 -8.73 -2.87 -27.52
CA ASN A 133 -8.04 -3.90 -26.74
C ASN A 133 -8.59 -4.00 -25.32
N ILE A 134 -8.86 -2.87 -24.67
CA ILE A 134 -9.44 -2.89 -23.32
C ILE A 134 -10.82 -3.52 -23.37
N ASN A 135 -11.70 -3.05 -24.26
CA ASN A 135 -13.07 -3.55 -24.38
C ASN A 135 -13.10 -5.06 -24.69
N GLU A 136 -12.22 -5.52 -25.57
CA GLU A 136 -12.08 -6.94 -25.89
C GLU A 136 -11.63 -7.76 -24.67
N LEU A 137 -10.62 -7.30 -23.92
CA LEU A 137 -10.14 -8.00 -22.73
C LEU A 137 -11.22 -8.05 -21.62
N LEU A 138 -11.97 -6.96 -21.43
CA LEU A 138 -13.10 -6.90 -20.49
C LEU A 138 -14.21 -7.88 -20.90
N ALA A 139 -14.59 -7.89 -22.18
CA ALA A 139 -15.62 -8.79 -22.70
C ALA A 139 -15.19 -10.26 -22.60
N TRP A 140 -13.94 -10.57 -22.94
CA TRP A 140 -13.36 -11.90 -22.79
C TRP A 140 -13.37 -12.37 -21.34
N SER A 141 -12.92 -11.54 -20.38
CA SER A 141 -12.91 -11.92 -18.96
C SER A 141 -14.31 -12.21 -18.44
N LYS A 142 -15.29 -11.39 -18.82
CA LYS A 142 -16.68 -11.60 -18.42
C LYS A 142 -17.26 -12.90 -18.99
N LYS A 143 -16.90 -13.24 -20.23
CA LYS A 143 -17.38 -14.44 -20.92
C LYS A 143 -16.70 -15.72 -20.41
N GLU A 144 -15.37 -15.74 -20.37
CA GLU A 144 -14.56 -16.94 -20.12
C GLU A 144 -14.24 -17.15 -18.63
N LEU A 145 -14.04 -16.07 -17.88
CA LEU A 145 -13.69 -16.14 -16.44
C LEU A 145 -14.86 -15.82 -15.52
N HIS A 146 -15.97 -15.29 -16.07
CA HIS A 146 -17.10 -14.77 -15.29
C HIS A 146 -16.69 -13.71 -14.26
N ILE A 147 -15.65 -12.94 -14.59
CA ILE A 147 -15.11 -11.86 -13.76
C ILE A 147 -15.27 -10.54 -14.50
N ASP A 148 -15.97 -9.60 -13.86
CA ASP A 148 -16.04 -8.21 -14.31
C ASP A 148 -14.74 -7.50 -13.95
N LEU A 149 -13.85 -7.36 -14.94
CA LEU A 149 -12.70 -6.47 -14.84
C LEU A 149 -13.16 -5.02 -14.98
N ASP A 150 -12.44 -4.09 -14.37
CA ASP A 150 -12.72 -2.66 -14.42
C ASP A 150 -11.40 -1.88 -14.52
N ILE A 151 -11.44 -0.71 -15.15
CA ILE A 151 -10.28 0.18 -15.20
C ILE A 151 -10.24 0.94 -13.88
N ASP A 152 -9.37 0.51 -12.95
CA ASP A 152 -9.23 1.21 -11.66
C ASP A 152 -8.58 2.59 -11.85
N LYS A 153 -7.46 2.65 -12.59
CA LYS A 153 -6.62 3.85 -12.71
C LYS A 153 -5.98 3.98 -14.07
N VAL A 154 -5.79 5.24 -14.48
CA VAL A 154 -5.04 5.62 -15.68
C VAL A 154 -3.90 6.54 -15.28
N TYR A 155 -2.68 6.07 -15.51
CA TYR A 155 -1.46 6.77 -15.17
C TYR A 155 -0.88 7.53 -16.38
N LYS A 156 -0.23 8.66 -16.13
CA LYS A 156 0.68 9.32 -17.07
C LYS A 156 1.95 8.49 -17.20
N PHE A 157 2.55 8.15 -16.06
CA PHE A 157 3.65 7.21 -15.96
C PHE A 157 3.58 6.44 -14.63
N VAL A 158 4.26 5.30 -14.59
CA VAL A 158 4.43 4.47 -13.41
C VAL A 158 5.87 3.99 -13.35
N ALA A 159 6.40 4.00 -12.14
CA ALA A 159 7.77 3.69 -11.78
C ALA A 159 7.73 2.50 -10.80
N PHE A 160 8.33 1.38 -11.20
CA PHE A 160 8.34 0.15 -10.41
C PHE A 160 9.70 -0.05 -9.77
N SER A 161 9.73 -0.24 -8.45
CA SER A 161 10.98 -0.48 -7.71
C SER A 161 11.52 -1.91 -7.81
N GLY A 162 10.85 -2.79 -8.56
CA GLY A 162 11.14 -4.24 -8.60
C GLY A 162 10.62 -5.03 -7.39
N LEU A 163 10.32 -4.36 -6.27
CA LEU A 163 9.69 -5.00 -5.10
C LEU A 163 8.17 -5.16 -5.30
N LYS A 164 7.61 -6.28 -4.81
CA LYS A 164 6.15 -6.51 -4.82
C LYS A 164 5.43 -5.41 -4.06
N LYS A 165 4.30 -4.94 -4.61
CA LYS A 165 3.44 -3.89 -4.02
C LYS A 165 4.16 -2.57 -3.78
N ASN A 166 5.25 -2.30 -4.52
CA ASN A 166 6.06 -1.11 -4.36
C ASN A 166 6.27 -0.38 -5.69
N TYR A 167 5.45 0.65 -5.90
CA TYR A 167 5.47 1.47 -7.11
C TYR A 167 5.00 2.89 -6.80
N LEU A 168 5.40 3.81 -7.68
CA LEU A 168 4.94 5.19 -7.73
C LEU A 168 4.28 5.43 -9.09
N GLY A 169 3.01 5.81 -9.10
CA GLY A 169 2.27 6.14 -10.31
C GLY A 169 1.73 7.55 -10.24
N VAL A 170 1.89 8.33 -11.32
CA VAL A 170 1.27 9.65 -11.45
C VAL A 170 0.00 9.51 -12.27
N LEU A 171 -1.16 9.82 -11.68
CA LEU A 171 -2.45 9.77 -12.36
C LEU A 171 -2.57 10.92 -13.37
N ARG A 172 -3.44 10.77 -14.38
CA ARG A 172 -3.74 11.87 -15.31
C ARG A 172 -4.24 13.15 -14.63
N SER A 173 -4.83 13.03 -13.44
CA SER A 173 -5.24 14.17 -12.61
C SER A 173 -4.09 14.91 -11.93
N GLY A 174 -2.83 14.46 -12.08
CA GLY A 174 -1.66 14.98 -11.37
C GLY A 174 -1.52 14.45 -9.93
N ARG A 175 -2.48 13.65 -9.45
CA ARG A 175 -2.37 12.99 -8.14
C ARG A 175 -1.44 11.80 -8.20
N ILE A 176 -0.67 11.60 -7.14
CA ILE A 176 0.31 10.51 -7.07
C ILE A 176 -0.29 9.36 -6.26
N ASP A 177 -0.20 8.17 -6.82
CA ASP A 177 -0.53 6.91 -6.18
C ASP A 177 0.76 6.20 -5.80
N ILE A 178 0.93 5.97 -4.49
CA ILE A 178 2.12 5.36 -3.94
C ILE A 178 1.72 4.14 -3.14
N LYS A 179 2.35 3.01 -3.43
CA LYS A 179 2.20 1.74 -2.71
C LYS A 179 3.55 1.30 -2.16
N GLY A 180 3.56 0.77 -0.94
CA GLY A 180 4.74 0.13 -0.34
C GLY A 180 5.83 1.07 0.21
N MET A 181 5.79 2.38 -0.05
CA MET A 181 6.87 3.30 0.34
C MET A 181 6.79 3.85 1.77
N VAL A 182 7.96 4.07 2.40
CA VAL A 182 8.11 4.45 3.83
C VAL A 182 7.58 5.85 4.15
N GLY A 183 7.68 6.80 3.22
CA GLY A 183 7.30 8.21 3.43
C GLY A 183 5.82 8.42 3.81
N LYS A 184 4.95 7.44 3.56
CA LYS A 184 3.51 7.49 3.86
C LYS A 184 3.12 6.84 5.19
N LYS A 185 4.07 6.24 5.92
CA LYS A 185 3.75 5.58 7.21
C LYS A 185 3.43 6.63 8.28
N ARG A 186 2.44 6.32 9.14
CA ARG A 186 1.94 7.25 10.17
C ARG A 186 3.04 7.69 11.15
N ASN A 187 3.96 6.77 11.46
CA ASN A 187 5.06 6.95 12.40
C ASN A 187 6.27 7.73 11.85
N THR A 188 6.28 8.05 10.56
CA THR A 188 7.37 8.81 9.93
C THR A 188 7.36 10.27 10.43
N PRO A 189 8.53 10.86 10.76
CA PRO A 189 8.68 12.27 11.14
C PRO A 189 8.09 13.25 10.11
N GLU A 190 7.69 14.43 10.57
CA GLU A 190 6.98 15.41 9.73
C GLU A 190 7.90 16.01 8.66
N PHE A 191 9.17 16.24 8.97
CA PHE A 191 10.12 16.77 7.98
C PHE A 191 10.27 15.81 6.78
N ILE A 192 10.26 14.49 7.02
CA ILE A 192 10.33 13.48 5.95
C ILE A 192 9.02 13.46 5.17
N LYS A 193 7.86 13.58 5.84
CA LYS A 193 6.57 13.66 5.15
C LYS A 193 6.48 14.89 4.26
N SER A 194 6.96 16.05 4.73
CA SER A 194 7.02 17.29 3.93
C SER A 194 7.94 17.11 2.74
N LEU A 195 9.16 16.61 2.96
CA LEU A 195 10.14 16.38 1.91
C LEU A 195 9.62 15.38 0.87
N PHE A 196 8.99 14.30 1.32
CA PHE A 196 8.34 13.31 0.47
C PHE A 196 7.20 13.91 -0.35
N LYS A 197 6.39 14.80 0.23
CA LYS A 197 5.33 15.53 -0.46
C LYS A 197 5.90 16.48 -1.53
N GLU A 198 6.99 17.16 -1.24
CA GLU A 198 7.66 18.05 -2.21
C GLU A 198 8.25 17.26 -3.38
N VAL A 199 8.98 16.16 -3.11
CA VAL A 199 9.48 15.25 -4.14
C VAL A 199 8.35 14.67 -4.96
N SER A 200 7.28 14.26 -4.29
CA SER A 200 6.05 13.80 -4.92
C SER A 200 5.53 14.86 -5.90
N ASN A 201 5.35 16.11 -5.46
CA ASN A 201 4.87 17.20 -6.32
C ASN A 201 5.76 17.45 -7.55
N ILE A 202 7.09 17.35 -7.40
CA ILE A 202 8.04 17.45 -8.52
C ILE A 202 7.76 16.35 -9.53
N LEU A 203 7.57 15.10 -9.09
CA LEU A 203 7.25 13.98 -9.98
C LEU A 203 5.87 14.11 -10.62
N ALA A 204 4.88 14.70 -9.92
CA ALA A 204 3.56 14.98 -10.50
C ALA A 204 3.59 15.99 -11.65
N SER A 205 4.59 16.89 -11.70
CA SER A 205 4.76 17.86 -12.79
C SER A 205 5.47 17.31 -14.03
N VAL A 206 5.95 16.06 -13.99
CA VAL A 206 6.58 15.40 -15.13
C VAL A 206 5.50 14.92 -16.11
N ASP A 207 5.51 15.45 -17.33
CA ASP A 207 4.58 15.05 -18.39
C ASP A 207 5.22 14.14 -19.44
N ASN A 208 6.52 14.27 -19.69
CA ASN A 208 7.28 13.47 -20.65
C ASN A 208 8.58 12.92 -20.04
N ILE A 209 9.27 12.05 -20.79
CA ILE A 209 10.53 11.42 -20.34
C ILE A 209 11.65 12.47 -20.24
N ASP A 210 11.65 13.49 -21.10
CA ASP A 210 12.69 14.53 -21.13
C ASP A 210 12.66 15.41 -19.87
N ASP A 211 11.48 15.55 -19.23
CA ASP A 211 11.31 16.27 -17.97
C ASP A 211 11.84 15.50 -16.74
N ILE A 212 12.10 14.19 -16.87
CA ILE A 212 12.55 13.33 -15.77
C ILE A 212 13.90 13.81 -15.25
N ASP A 213 14.86 14.14 -16.13
CA ASP A 213 16.19 14.60 -15.73
C ASP A 213 16.13 15.92 -14.95
N SER A 214 15.28 16.85 -15.39
CA SER A 214 15.01 18.11 -14.70
C SER A 214 14.36 17.88 -13.32
N ALA A 215 13.43 16.92 -13.24
CA ALA A 215 12.81 16.53 -11.98
C ALA A 215 13.83 15.91 -11.01
N ILE A 216 14.73 15.05 -11.51
CA ILE A 216 15.82 14.45 -10.73
C ILE A 216 16.74 15.54 -10.16
N ASP A 217 17.14 16.54 -10.96
CA ASP A 217 17.99 17.63 -10.47
C ASP A 217 17.30 18.47 -9.38
N ARG A 218 16.00 18.73 -9.53
CA ARG A 218 15.20 19.42 -8.49
C ARG A 218 15.14 18.59 -7.21
N ILE A 219 14.92 17.27 -7.32
CA ILE A 219 14.93 16.35 -6.17
C ILE A 219 16.30 16.34 -5.51
N ARG A 220 17.39 16.32 -6.28
CA ARG A 220 18.77 16.40 -5.76
C ARG A 220 19.00 17.67 -4.96
N LYS A 221 18.64 18.83 -5.51
CA LYS A 221 18.74 20.13 -4.82
C LYS A 221 17.92 20.16 -3.52
N LEU A 222 16.72 19.60 -3.56
CA LEU A 222 15.83 19.52 -2.41
C LEU A 222 16.39 18.61 -1.29
N THR A 223 16.86 17.42 -1.63
CA THR A 223 17.51 16.50 -0.68
C THR A 223 18.75 17.14 -0.05
N LYS A 224 19.59 17.80 -0.85
CA LYS A 224 20.78 18.51 -0.37
C LYS A 224 20.41 19.67 0.57
N LYS A 225 19.36 20.42 0.26
CA LYS A 225 18.85 21.47 1.16
C LYS A 225 18.40 20.90 2.50
N SER A 226 17.64 19.81 2.50
CA SER A 226 17.19 19.15 3.73
C SER A 226 18.35 18.60 4.56
N TYR A 227 19.36 18.00 3.90
CA TYR A 227 20.61 17.59 4.55
C TYR A 227 21.29 18.75 5.29
N ILE A 228 21.44 19.90 4.62
CA ILE A 228 22.08 21.09 5.20
C ILE A 228 21.26 21.62 6.39
N MET A 229 19.93 21.62 6.28
CA MET A 229 19.05 22.03 7.39
C MET A 229 19.18 21.11 8.61
N LEU A 230 19.28 19.80 8.39
CA LEU A 230 19.46 18.81 9.45
C LEU A 230 20.83 18.97 10.13
N LYS A 231 21.92 19.09 9.34
CA LYS A 231 23.28 19.28 9.86
C LYS A 231 23.41 20.58 10.65
N ASN A 232 22.74 21.64 10.21
CA ASN A 232 22.72 22.93 10.89
C ASN A 232 21.67 23.02 12.02
N LYS A 233 21.02 21.89 12.39
CA LYS A 233 20.03 21.80 13.48
C LYS A 233 18.89 22.81 13.35
N LYS A 234 18.50 23.12 12.11
CA LYS A 234 17.42 24.09 11.81
C LYS A 234 16.02 23.50 11.89
N TYR A 235 15.89 22.16 11.89
CA TYR A 235 14.60 21.50 12.07
C TYR A 235 14.19 21.54 13.55
N PRO A 236 12.95 21.95 13.87
CA PRO A 236 12.47 21.89 15.23
C PRO A 236 12.24 20.44 15.67
N LEU A 237 12.39 20.16 16.97
CA LEU A 237 12.31 18.80 17.52
C LEU A 237 10.98 18.09 17.23
N ASN A 238 9.87 18.84 17.19
CA ASN A 238 8.54 18.33 16.89
C ASN A 238 8.42 17.75 15.46
N GLU A 239 9.17 18.30 14.50
CA GLU A 239 9.24 17.81 13.13
C GLU A 239 10.08 16.54 13.01
N LEU A 240 11.11 16.41 13.85
CA LEU A 240 11.98 15.23 13.95
C LEU A 240 11.33 14.08 14.76
N ALA A 241 10.20 14.32 15.42
CA ALA A 241 9.57 13.37 16.32
C ALA A 241 8.88 12.21 15.59
N PHE A 242 9.25 10.99 15.98
CA PHE A 242 8.51 9.77 15.69
C PHE A 242 7.33 9.64 16.65
N ARG A 243 6.16 9.25 16.14
CA ARG A 243 4.93 9.11 16.92
C ARG A 243 4.39 7.69 16.80
N VAL A 244 4.31 6.98 17.92
CA VAL A 244 3.88 5.57 17.96
C VAL A 244 2.93 5.35 19.13
N THR A 245 1.81 4.68 18.86
CA THR A 245 0.84 4.30 19.89
C THR A 245 1.35 3.12 20.71
N LEU A 246 1.23 3.21 22.02
CA LEU A 246 1.52 2.11 22.93
C LEU A 246 0.36 1.09 22.87
N THR A 247 0.68 -0.17 22.53
CA THR A 247 -0.33 -1.23 22.30
C THR A 247 -0.44 -2.23 23.44
N LYS A 248 0.52 -2.23 24.36
CA LYS A 248 0.56 -3.10 25.54
C LYS A 248 1.01 -2.30 26.75
N SER A 249 0.73 -2.80 27.95
CA SER A 249 1.23 -2.13 29.15
C SER A 249 2.76 -2.17 29.21
N LEU A 250 3.39 -1.17 29.83
CA LEU A 250 4.85 -1.13 29.98
C LEU A 250 5.41 -2.35 30.74
N LYS A 251 4.59 -3.00 31.59
CA LYS A 251 4.98 -4.19 32.37
C LYS A 251 5.13 -5.45 31.51
N GLU A 252 4.44 -5.52 30.37
CA GLU A 252 4.45 -6.69 29.48
C GLU A 252 5.69 -6.74 28.56
N TYR A 253 6.45 -5.64 28.46
CA TYR A 253 7.66 -5.58 27.64
C TYR A 253 8.88 -6.07 28.44
N THR A 254 9.15 -7.37 28.40
CA THR A 254 10.21 -8.02 29.22
C THR A 254 11.45 -8.47 28.44
N LYS A 255 11.35 -8.74 27.14
CA LYS A 255 12.45 -9.32 26.33
C LYS A 255 13.17 -8.29 25.45
N THR A 256 12.40 -7.61 24.62
CA THR A 256 12.89 -6.56 23.71
C THR A 256 12.10 -5.30 23.98
N THR A 257 12.79 -4.19 24.23
CA THR A 257 12.15 -2.90 24.52
C THR A 257 12.17 -2.03 23.26
N PRO A 258 11.04 -1.87 22.55
CA PRO A 258 10.96 -0.99 21.39
C PRO A 258 11.32 0.45 21.75
N GLN A 259 11.70 1.23 20.75
CA GLN A 259 12.13 2.62 20.92
C GLN A 259 11.07 3.51 21.59
N HIS A 260 9.80 3.38 21.19
CA HIS A 260 8.70 4.12 21.81
C HIS A 260 8.46 3.69 23.26
N VAL A 261 8.73 2.43 23.61
CA VAL A 261 8.64 1.93 25.00
C VAL A 261 9.79 2.47 25.85
N LYS A 262 11.02 2.56 25.31
CA LYS A 262 12.14 3.22 26.00
C LYS A 262 11.83 4.68 26.33
N ALA A 263 11.30 5.43 25.36
CA ALA A 263 10.87 6.81 25.58
C ALA A 263 9.73 6.91 26.60
N ALA A 264 8.79 5.97 26.60
CA ALA A 264 7.74 5.90 27.61
C ALA A 264 8.30 5.65 29.02
N PHE A 265 9.28 4.75 29.18
CA PHE A 265 9.95 4.55 30.48
C PHE A 265 10.64 5.82 30.98
N GLN A 266 11.24 6.62 30.09
CA GLN A 266 11.82 7.90 30.47
C GLN A 266 10.75 8.85 31.01
N LEU A 267 9.64 9.04 30.29
CA LEU A 267 8.52 9.88 30.74
C LEU A 267 7.95 9.40 32.09
N LYS A 268 7.81 8.09 32.28
CA LYS A 268 7.35 7.52 33.54
C LYS A 268 8.29 7.78 34.72
N ARG A 269 9.61 7.77 34.50
CA ARG A 269 10.60 8.14 35.53
C ARG A 269 10.49 9.61 35.94
N TYR A 270 9.98 10.47 35.07
CA TYR A 270 9.66 11.87 35.34
C TYR A 270 8.24 12.07 35.91
N GLY A 271 7.55 11.00 36.33
CA GLY A 271 6.26 11.08 37.02
C GLY A 271 5.04 11.19 36.09
N LEU A 272 5.20 11.02 34.77
CA LEU A 272 4.07 10.98 33.85
C LEU A 272 3.39 9.60 33.87
N ASN A 273 2.08 9.60 34.02
CA ASN A 273 1.27 8.41 33.80
C ASN A 273 1.15 8.12 32.31
N ILE A 274 1.38 6.86 31.93
CA ILE A 274 1.36 6.39 30.55
C ILE A 274 0.59 5.09 30.52
N ASP A 275 -0.47 5.09 29.71
CA ASP A 275 -1.40 3.98 29.58
C ASP A 275 -1.46 3.45 28.14
N ILE A 276 -2.12 2.30 27.99
CA ILE A 276 -2.34 1.68 26.69
C ILE A 276 -3.21 2.60 25.83
N GLY A 277 -2.79 2.85 24.59
CA GLY A 277 -3.45 3.78 23.68
C GLY A 277 -2.74 5.13 23.56
N ASP A 278 -1.85 5.47 24.48
CA ASP A 278 -1.12 6.74 24.44
C ASP A 278 -0.16 6.82 23.25
N ILE A 279 -0.05 8.03 22.68
CA ILE A 279 0.88 8.32 21.59
C ILE A 279 2.20 8.80 22.18
N ILE A 280 3.23 7.96 22.09
CA ILE A 280 4.57 8.31 22.52
C ILE A 280 5.31 9.02 21.39
N SER A 281 5.75 10.23 21.68
CA SER A 281 6.57 11.05 20.78
C SER A 281 8.03 11.01 21.23
N PHE A 282 8.93 10.63 20.33
CA PHE A 282 10.36 10.50 20.63
C PHE A 282 11.24 10.89 19.45
N VAL A 283 12.50 11.25 19.74
CA VAL A 283 13.52 11.58 18.74
C VAL A 283 14.72 10.64 18.86
N LYS A 284 15.52 10.54 17.79
CA LYS A 284 16.78 9.80 17.77
C LYS A 284 17.91 10.68 18.29
N ILE A 285 18.64 10.19 19.27
CA ILE A 285 19.75 10.91 19.90
C ILE A 285 21.05 10.11 19.81
N ARG A 286 22.18 10.81 19.93
CA ARG A 286 23.51 10.21 20.01
C ARG A 286 23.73 9.66 21.42
N GLY A 287 24.18 8.40 21.50
CA GLY A 287 24.51 7.76 22.78
C GLY A 287 23.30 7.34 23.63
N GLY A 288 23.59 6.82 24.83
CA GLY A 288 22.59 6.33 25.78
C GLY A 288 21.68 5.24 25.20
N ASP A 289 20.36 5.41 25.38
CA ASP A 289 19.33 4.49 24.86
C ASP A 289 19.12 4.58 23.33
N GLY A 290 19.78 5.54 22.67
CA GLY A 290 19.61 5.86 21.24
C GLY A 290 18.31 6.59 20.89
N VAL A 291 17.44 6.81 21.87
CA VAL A 291 16.16 7.52 21.73
C VAL A 291 15.84 8.31 22.99
N LYS A 292 15.14 9.43 22.82
CA LYS A 292 14.70 10.26 23.94
C LYS A 292 13.27 10.74 23.71
N ALA A 293 12.47 10.75 24.77
CA ALA A 293 11.13 11.33 24.70
C ALA A 293 11.20 12.80 24.27
N LEU A 294 10.25 13.24 23.44
CA LEU A 294 10.28 14.57 22.83
C LEU A 294 10.39 15.70 23.87
N GLN A 295 9.70 15.54 25.00
CA GLN A 295 9.66 16.49 26.11
C GLN A 295 11.00 16.61 26.86
N LEU A 296 11.85 15.59 26.77
CA LEU A 296 13.13 15.52 27.49
C LEU A 296 14.32 15.79 26.56
N ALA A 297 14.10 15.80 25.25
CA ALA A 297 15.15 15.89 24.25
C ALA A 297 15.59 17.33 24.01
N ARG A 298 16.87 17.51 23.72
CA ARG A 298 17.41 18.77 23.20
C ARG A 298 17.87 18.61 21.76
N ILE A 299 17.86 19.70 21.02
CA ILE A 299 18.25 19.71 19.60
C ILE A 299 19.71 19.31 19.39
N ASP A 300 20.57 19.60 20.37
CA ASP A 300 21.99 19.29 20.26
C ASP A 300 22.30 17.80 20.39
N GLU A 301 21.42 17.02 21.03
CA GLU A 301 21.55 15.58 21.26
C GLU A 301 21.19 14.76 20.01
N ILE A 302 20.57 15.38 18.98
CA ILE A 302 20.01 14.68 17.82
C ILE A 302 21.08 13.91 17.03
N ASP A 303 20.74 12.66 16.70
CA ASP A 303 21.55 11.84 15.81
C ASP A 303 21.19 12.13 14.34
N GLU A 304 21.83 13.16 13.80
CA GLU A 304 21.74 13.55 12.39
C GLU A 304 21.95 12.35 11.44
N LYS A 305 22.91 11.46 11.72
CA LYS A 305 23.20 10.31 10.84
C LYS A 305 22.00 9.37 10.73
N LYS A 306 21.33 9.09 11.86
CA LYS A 306 20.12 8.27 11.85
C LYS A 306 19.00 8.89 11.03
N TYR A 307 18.81 10.20 11.11
CA TYR A 307 17.80 10.89 10.30
C TYR A 307 18.16 10.92 8.81
N LEU A 308 19.45 10.97 8.47
CA LEU A 308 19.93 10.82 7.10
C LEU A 308 19.65 9.45 6.52
N GLU A 309 19.88 8.37 7.29
CA GLU A 309 19.51 7.00 6.88
C GLU A 309 18.01 6.91 6.53
N TYR A 310 17.14 7.64 7.25
CA TYR A 310 15.71 7.69 6.94
C TYR A 310 15.38 8.50 5.68
N ILE A 311 16.05 9.63 5.44
CA ILE A 311 15.97 10.37 4.17
C ILE A 311 16.35 9.43 3.04
N GLU A 312 17.54 8.82 3.13
CA GLU A 312 18.07 7.88 2.14
C GLU A 312 17.10 6.73 1.88
N THR A 313 16.65 6.02 2.93
CA THR A 313 15.72 4.90 2.77
C THR A 313 14.42 5.33 2.08
N THR A 314 13.93 6.55 2.37
CA THR A 314 12.68 7.06 1.79
C THR A 314 12.85 7.44 0.33
N PHE A 315 13.94 8.12 -0.04
CA PHE A 315 14.16 8.58 -1.41
C PHE A 315 14.76 7.52 -2.30
N ARG A 316 15.60 6.62 -1.78
CA ARG A 316 16.14 5.49 -2.54
C ARG A 316 15.01 4.67 -3.16
N GLN A 317 13.93 4.38 -2.42
CA GLN A 317 12.74 3.71 -2.97
C GLN A 317 12.07 4.46 -4.13
N ILE A 318 12.05 5.80 -4.08
CA ILE A 318 11.46 6.62 -5.14
C ILE A 318 12.40 6.66 -6.34
N LEU A 319 13.69 6.89 -6.11
CA LEU A 319 14.69 7.10 -7.14
C LEU A 319 15.02 5.81 -7.87
N GLU A 320 15.17 4.69 -7.16
CA GLU A 320 15.33 3.37 -7.78
C GLU A 320 14.14 3.03 -8.67
N SER A 321 12.92 3.45 -8.28
CA SER A 321 11.73 3.21 -9.11
C SER A 321 11.77 3.95 -10.45
N ILE A 322 12.50 5.07 -10.54
CA ILE A 322 12.72 5.84 -11.77
C ILE A 322 14.11 5.58 -12.38
N GLY A 323 14.83 4.56 -11.92
CA GLY A 323 16.13 4.15 -12.48
C GLY A 323 17.32 5.00 -12.04
N VAL A 324 17.21 5.75 -10.94
CA VAL A 324 18.26 6.64 -10.43
C VAL A 324 18.84 6.06 -9.14
N ASP A 325 20.15 5.92 -9.10
CA ASP A 325 20.88 5.56 -7.89
C ASP A 325 20.95 6.76 -6.93
N PHE A 326 20.57 6.55 -5.67
CA PHE A 326 20.64 7.60 -4.65
C PHE A 326 22.09 8.06 -4.41
N ASP A 327 23.07 7.18 -4.60
CA ASP A 327 24.48 7.50 -4.41
C ASP A 327 25.01 8.48 -5.48
N ASP A 328 24.39 8.50 -6.66
CA ASP A 328 24.65 9.51 -7.71
C ASP A 328 24.07 10.89 -7.36
N ILE A 329 23.19 10.95 -6.37
CA ILE A 329 22.55 12.20 -5.91
C ILE A 329 23.38 12.86 -4.82
N LEU A 330 23.93 12.06 -3.90
CA LEU A 330 24.82 12.57 -2.85
C LEU A 330 26.24 12.84 -3.34
N GLY A 331 26.61 12.35 -4.53
CA GLY A 331 27.95 12.52 -5.09
C GLY A 331 29.00 11.62 -4.43
N THR A 332 28.58 10.57 -3.73
CA THR A 332 29.45 9.64 -3.01
C THR A 332 30.31 8.79 -3.95
N LYS A 333 29.88 8.56 -5.20
CA LYS A 333 30.72 7.86 -6.20
C LYS A 333 32.05 8.56 -6.54
N HIS A 334 32.24 9.83 -6.16
CA HIS A 334 33.49 10.56 -6.41
C HIS A 334 34.48 10.61 -5.25
N LEU A 335 34.10 10.20 -4.02
CA LEU A 335 35.00 10.23 -2.87
C LEU A 335 35.73 8.90 -2.64
N ASP A 336 35.11 7.77 -2.95
CA ASP A 336 35.70 6.44 -2.75
C ASP A 336 36.50 5.94 -3.96
N LYS A 337 36.57 6.70 -5.06
CA LYS A 337 37.38 6.37 -6.24
C LYS A 337 38.81 6.91 -6.20
N TYR A 338 39.19 7.58 -5.11
CA TYR A 338 40.51 8.21 -4.94
C TYR A 338 41.24 7.80 -3.65
N PHE A 339 40.79 6.73 -2.97
CA PHE A 339 41.50 6.14 -1.83
C PHE A 339 41.69 4.63 -2.01
#